data_AF-A0A1G0SZD9-F1
#
_entry.id   AF-A0A1G0SZD9-F1
#
_cell.length_a   1.000
_cell.length_b   1.000
_cell.length_c   1.000
_cell.angle_alpha   90.00
_cell.angle_beta   90.00
_cell.angle_gamma   90.00
#
_symmetry.space_group_name_H-M   'P 1'
#
loop_
_entity.id
_entity.type
_entity.pdbx_description
1 polymer ?
#
loop_
_entity_poly.entity_id
_entity_poly.type
_entity_poly.pdbx_seq_one_letter_code
_entity_poly.pdbx_strand_id
1 'polypeptide(L)'
;MKLNSAITKKLPYWDILLDQIGVSQSLIDWSNELLNEYAVIIVNSALNKEEKEKILRFVRNGGSILIEADFAEKIFKINTKKVYLRYLFSREKVFGYYLPLIDLYRNCSVPSDANTLKDQKGRHVISDFKEDKGKIVIIPGNFVSALADKRVLRKKIFSSIKESPSERVSKVSKGGIYHFIRTALEYLYHARNYPFISLWNFPGSSKNIFLFRIDTDYGSPEQVELLYKTLMENNIRGTWFVETKSAEDWINKYSSFKGQEIGLHCYRHRIFNSYKKNYENLKKGIGVLDKAAINARGTAAPFGEWNTLFGKSAENLGFEYSSEFSYSYDNFPHLSVLDDGLNNVLQIPIHPISFGRLHQAEYDEDELLEYFKEVIKRKISLCEPVILCTHPQEERFDIHKKIFSFINEFDLQNVTFIEYARWWKERSKIRFSVLFNNGNLKIETETSDESFWLRVIHPSKEDYLMSLSGNDYKKINLPEYKFETGLQPEILRKYTDRMLKDDILFEIRKRRL
;
A
#
# COMPACT_ATOMS: atom_id res chain seq x y z
N MET A 1 26.99 15.13 7.45
CA MET A 1 25.54 15.45 7.52
C MET A 1 24.79 14.19 7.96
N LYS A 2 23.85 14.28 8.91
CA LYS A 2 22.91 13.17 9.18
C LYS A 2 21.78 13.19 8.16
N LEU A 3 21.49 12.07 7.50
CA LEU A 3 20.43 11.96 6.50
C LEU A 3 19.06 11.60 7.11
N ASN A 4 18.78 12.14 8.31
CA ASN A 4 17.57 11.89 9.05
C ASN A 4 16.45 12.86 8.66
N SER A 5 15.20 12.40 8.61
CA SER A 5 14.03 13.26 8.53
C SER A 5 13.52 13.62 9.93
N ALA A 6 13.06 14.85 10.14
CA ALA A 6 12.40 15.23 11.39
C ALA A 6 10.89 15.37 11.20
N ILE A 7 10.10 15.00 12.21
CA ILE A 7 8.68 15.34 12.32
C ILE A 7 8.45 16.27 13.52
N THR A 8 7.56 17.25 13.37
CA THR A 8 7.26 18.19 14.47
C THR A 8 6.39 17.58 15.56
N LYS A 9 5.56 16.58 15.22
CA LYS A 9 4.74 15.84 16.19
C LYS A 9 4.52 14.40 15.73
N LYS A 10 4.52 13.45 16.67
CA LYS A 10 4.07 12.08 16.41
C LYS A 10 2.56 12.08 16.20
N LEU A 11 2.14 11.63 15.03
CA LEU A 11 0.74 11.48 14.64
C LEU A 11 0.58 10.11 13.98
N PRO A 12 -0.42 9.29 14.36
CA PRO A 12 -0.51 7.91 13.89
C PRO A 12 -0.44 7.73 12.37
N TYR A 13 -1.06 8.63 11.60
CA TYR A 13 -1.08 8.56 10.14
C TYR A 13 0.28 8.87 9.51
N TRP A 14 1.04 9.78 10.10
CA TRP A 14 2.40 10.06 9.66
C TRP A 14 3.34 8.92 10.05
N ASP A 15 3.19 8.36 11.25
CA ASP A 15 3.99 7.22 11.71
C ASP A 15 3.77 6.00 10.79
N ILE A 16 2.50 5.64 10.51
CA ILE A 16 2.17 4.58 9.53
C ILE A 16 2.87 4.83 8.19
N LEU A 17 2.72 6.04 7.66
CA LEU A 17 3.22 6.36 6.33
C LEU A 17 4.75 6.33 6.26
N LEU A 18 5.42 6.90 7.27
CA LEU A 18 6.88 6.95 7.32
C LEU A 18 7.48 5.57 7.61
N ASP A 19 6.82 4.74 8.42
CA ASP A 19 7.21 3.33 8.63
C ASP A 19 7.05 2.50 7.35
N GLN A 20 5.98 2.74 6.57
CA GLN A 20 5.82 2.13 5.25
C GLN A 20 6.95 2.53 4.31
N ILE A 21 7.25 3.83 4.22
CA ILE A 21 8.35 4.32 3.37
C ILE A 21 9.68 3.76 3.87
N GLY A 22 9.87 3.67 5.18
CA GLY A 22 11.08 3.15 5.81
C GLY A 22 12.22 4.17 5.83
N VAL A 23 11.93 5.47 5.93
CA VAL A 23 12.95 6.50 6.10
C VAL A 23 13.45 6.54 7.55
N SER A 24 14.73 6.88 7.73
CA SER A 24 15.24 7.28 9.05
C SER A 24 14.52 8.56 9.48
N GLN A 25 13.86 8.52 10.65
CA GLN A 25 13.10 9.65 11.17
C GLN A 25 13.21 9.79 12.69
N SER A 26 13.11 11.02 13.18
CA SER A 26 12.98 11.33 14.61
C SER A 26 12.01 12.48 14.87
N LEU A 27 11.59 12.62 16.13
CA LEU A 27 11.04 13.89 16.60
C LEU A 27 12.11 14.97 16.45
N ILE A 28 11.66 16.17 16.07
CA ILE A 28 12.54 17.33 16.02
C ILE A 28 13.07 17.67 17.41
N ASP A 29 14.38 17.82 17.50
CA ASP A 29 15.06 18.40 18.65
C ASP A 29 15.29 19.89 18.41
N TRP A 30 14.48 20.72 19.08
CA TRP A 30 14.53 22.17 18.96
C TRP A 30 15.77 22.81 19.62
N SER A 31 16.55 22.06 20.40
CA SER A 31 17.77 22.56 21.03
C SER A 31 18.97 22.58 20.07
N ASN A 32 18.93 21.77 19.01
CA ASN A 32 20.04 21.61 18.06
C ASN A 32 19.98 22.58 16.88
N GLU A 33 21.11 22.73 16.19
CA GLU A 33 21.16 23.42 14.91
C GLU A 33 20.57 22.54 13.80
N LEU A 34 19.31 22.82 13.46
CA LEU A 34 18.48 21.98 12.60
C LEU A 34 19.11 21.64 11.24
N LEU A 35 19.89 22.55 10.66
CA LEU A 35 20.48 22.39 9.33
C LEU A 35 21.50 21.24 9.24
N ASN A 36 22.18 20.95 10.35
CA ASN A 36 23.22 19.92 10.45
C ASN A 36 22.65 18.55 10.84
N GLU A 37 21.50 18.54 11.50
CA GLU A 37 20.86 17.34 12.05
C GLU A 37 19.85 16.69 11.09
N TYR A 38 19.14 17.49 10.30
CA TYR A 38 18.01 16.99 9.51
C TYR A 38 18.18 17.30 8.04
N ALA A 39 18.01 16.29 7.19
CA ALA A 39 17.95 16.45 5.74
C ALA A 39 16.64 17.13 5.31
N VAL A 40 15.52 16.69 5.89
CA VAL A 40 14.18 17.24 5.64
C VAL A 40 13.42 17.37 6.95
N ILE A 41 12.63 18.43 7.10
CA ILE A 41 11.68 18.58 8.21
C ILE A 41 10.25 18.50 7.69
N ILE A 42 9.46 17.62 8.27
CA ILE A 42 8.03 17.45 8.04
C ILE A 42 7.28 18.21 9.13
N VAL A 43 6.64 19.32 8.75
CA VAL A 43 5.83 20.12 9.66
C VAL A 43 4.38 19.65 9.60
N ASN A 44 3.98 18.90 10.63
CA ASN A 44 2.67 18.25 10.74
C ASN A 44 1.87 18.68 11.98
N SER A 45 2.29 19.77 12.64
CA SER A 45 1.61 20.34 13.79
C SER A 45 1.70 21.86 13.81
N ALA A 46 0.83 22.49 14.60
CA ALA A 46 0.98 23.89 14.92
C ALA A 46 2.29 24.11 15.71
N LEU A 47 2.96 25.22 15.41
CA LEU A 47 4.22 25.61 16.04
C LEU A 47 4.01 26.88 16.87
N ASN A 48 4.72 26.98 17.98
CA ASN A 48 4.82 28.20 18.78
C ASN A 48 5.72 29.24 18.08
N LYS A 49 5.84 30.46 18.63
CA LYS A 49 6.59 31.55 17.99
C LYS A 49 8.08 31.20 17.77
N GLU A 50 8.74 30.64 18.78
CA GLU A 50 10.16 30.29 18.71
C GLU A 50 10.42 29.16 17.71
N GLU A 51 9.59 28.12 17.73
CA GLU A 51 9.65 27.00 16.78
C GLU A 51 9.49 27.49 15.34
N LYS A 52 8.55 28.41 15.09
CA LYS A 52 8.38 29.04 13.76
C LYS A 52 9.63 29.79 13.31
N GLU A 53 10.25 30.57 14.20
CA GLU A 53 11.48 31.31 13.88
C GLU A 53 12.63 30.35 13.54
N LYS A 54 12.77 29.23 14.27
CA LYS A 54 13.74 28.18 13.95
C LYS A 54 13.47 27.52 12.60
N ILE A 55 12.21 27.22 12.28
CA ILE A 55 11.82 26.68 10.97
C ILE A 55 12.13 27.67 9.84
N LEU A 56 11.81 28.94 10.00
CA LEU A 56 12.16 29.97 9.01
C LEU A 56 13.68 30.05 8.84
N ARG A 57 14.45 30.10 9.92
CA ARG A 57 15.92 30.10 9.86
C ARG A 57 16.47 28.87 9.12
N PHE A 58 15.94 27.69 9.43
CA PHE A 58 16.32 26.44 8.76
C PHE A 58 16.12 26.53 7.24
N VAL A 59 14.95 26.98 6.78
CA VAL A 59 14.66 27.17 5.36
C VAL A 59 15.62 28.19 4.75
N ARG A 60 15.75 29.38 5.34
CA ARG A 60 16.59 30.46 4.78
C ARG A 60 18.04 30.03 4.56
N ASN A 61 18.52 29.14 5.42
CA ASN A 61 19.87 28.59 5.36
C ASN A 61 20.04 27.36 4.43
N GLY A 62 19.03 27.00 3.65
CA GLY A 62 19.10 25.89 2.68
C GLY A 62 18.41 24.60 3.12
N GLY A 63 17.62 24.65 4.19
CA GLY A 63 16.80 23.54 4.66
C GLY A 63 15.66 23.18 3.69
N SER A 64 15.16 21.96 3.80
CA SER A 64 14.06 21.45 2.97
C SER A 64 12.88 21.02 3.83
N ILE A 65 11.67 21.45 3.46
CA ILE A 65 10.45 21.24 4.24
C ILE A 65 9.33 20.61 3.42
N LEU A 66 8.65 19.65 4.04
CA LEU A 66 7.33 19.17 3.66
C LEU A 66 6.31 19.66 4.70
N ILE A 67 5.23 20.32 4.26
CA ILE A 67 4.26 20.92 5.18
C ILE A 67 2.83 20.85 4.64
N GLU A 68 1.85 20.58 5.50
CA GLU A 68 0.44 20.70 5.13
C GLU A 68 -0.01 22.18 5.12
N ALA A 69 -0.88 22.54 4.17
CA ALA A 69 -1.31 23.92 3.93
C ALA A 69 -1.85 24.63 5.19
N ASP A 70 -2.57 23.89 6.06
CA ASP A 70 -3.13 24.40 7.31
C ASP A 70 -2.05 24.93 8.28
N PHE A 71 -0.83 24.39 8.22
CA PHE A 71 0.30 24.86 9.01
C PHE A 71 1.11 25.91 8.25
N ALA A 72 1.27 25.75 6.93
CA ALA A 72 2.03 26.67 6.10
C ALA A 72 1.46 28.10 6.10
N GLU A 73 0.14 28.24 6.09
CA GLU A 73 -0.55 29.54 6.23
C GLU A 73 -0.05 30.34 7.44
N LYS A 74 0.19 29.65 8.56
CA LYS A 74 0.60 30.28 9.82
C LYS A 74 2.10 30.55 9.94
N ILE A 75 2.91 30.00 9.04
CA ILE A 75 4.39 30.10 9.06
C ILE A 75 4.87 31.02 7.94
N PHE A 76 4.42 30.76 6.72
CA PHE A 76 4.86 31.46 5.51
C PHE A 76 3.89 32.55 5.05
N LYS A 77 2.79 32.78 5.79
CA LYS A 77 1.76 33.78 5.47
C LYS A 77 1.18 33.61 4.06
N ILE A 78 1.09 32.36 3.59
CA ILE A 78 0.47 32.04 2.31
C ILE A 78 -1.06 32.05 2.45
N ASN A 79 -1.76 32.33 1.35
CA ASN A 79 -3.22 32.24 1.30
C ASN A 79 -3.67 30.82 0.98
N THR A 80 -4.64 30.28 1.71
CA THR A 80 -5.27 28.99 1.39
C THR A 80 -6.72 29.14 0.97
N LYS A 81 -7.22 28.17 0.20
CA LYS A 81 -8.63 28.06 -0.20
C LYS A 81 -9.17 26.68 0.12
N LYS A 82 -10.42 26.60 0.57
CA LYS A 82 -11.10 25.31 0.78
C LYS A 82 -11.58 24.75 -0.54
N VAL A 83 -11.18 23.52 -0.85
CA VAL A 83 -11.51 22.84 -2.09
C VAL A 83 -11.90 21.40 -1.81
N TYR A 84 -12.98 20.93 -2.44
CA TYR A 84 -13.28 19.51 -2.50
C TYR A 84 -12.38 18.83 -3.52
N LEU A 85 -11.54 17.90 -3.07
CA LEU A 85 -10.65 17.08 -3.88
C LEU A 85 -11.26 15.70 -4.04
N ARG A 86 -11.67 15.35 -5.27
CA ARG A 86 -12.16 14.01 -5.59
C ARG A 86 -11.00 13.06 -5.81
N TYR A 87 -10.12 13.45 -6.72
CA TYR A 87 -8.88 12.76 -7.03
C TYR A 87 -7.81 13.77 -7.44
N LEU A 88 -6.55 13.36 -7.36
CA LEU A 88 -5.39 14.06 -7.91
C LEU A 88 -4.79 13.25 -9.05
N PHE A 89 -4.49 13.92 -10.15
CA PHE A 89 -3.93 13.31 -11.34
C PHE A 89 -3.23 14.36 -12.20
N SER A 90 -2.06 14.04 -12.73
CA SER A 90 -1.38 14.87 -13.73
C SER A 90 -0.80 13.98 -14.81
N ARG A 91 -0.89 14.40 -16.08
CA ARG A 91 -0.17 13.76 -17.20
C ARG A 91 1.30 14.17 -17.25
N GLU A 92 1.67 15.21 -16.50
CA GLU A 92 3.04 15.69 -16.37
C GLU A 92 3.71 15.02 -15.18
N LYS A 93 5.04 14.89 -15.25
CA LYS A 93 5.84 14.40 -14.14
C LYS A 93 5.74 15.36 -12.96
N VAL A 94 5.44 14.83 -11.78
CA VAL A 94 5.48 15.57 -10.51
C VAL A 94 6.78 15.18 -9.83
N PHE A 95 7.65 16.17 -9.60
CA PHE A 95 9.00 15.96 -9.05
C PHE A 95 9.85 14.93 -9.82
N GLY A 96 9.66 14.84 -11.14
CA GLY A 96 10.39 13.93 -12.01
C GLY A 96 9.74 12.54 -12.21
N TYR A 97 8.61 12.28 -11.56
CA TYR A 97 7.93 10.97 -11.61
C TYR A 97 6.48 11.08 -12.11
N TYR A 98 6.01 10.05 -12.79
CA TYR A 98 4.57 9.85 -12.97
C TYR A 98 3.97 9.28 -11.69
N LEU A 99 2.86 9.84 -11.23
CA LEU A 99 2.19 9.41 -10.01
C LEU A 99 0.94 8.61 -10.35
N PRO A 100 0.63 7.51 -9.65
CA PRO A 100 -0.64 6.83 -9.83
C PRO A 100 -1.82 7.74 -9.46
N LEU A 101 -3.02 7.44 -9.96
CA LEU A 101 -4.24 8.17 -9.63
C LEU A 101 -4.50 8.14 -8.11
N ILE A 102 -4.64 9.32 -7.49
CA ILE A 102 -4.84 9.46 -6.04
C ILE A 102 -6.29 9.86 -5.74
N ASP A 103 -7.11 8.93 -5.28
CA ASP A 103 -8.46 9.19 -4.79
C ASP A 103 -8.46 9.72 -3.34
N LEU A 104 -9.17 10.83 -3.09
CA LEU A 104 -9.22 11.49 -1.78
C LEU A 104 -10.65 11.73 -1.26
N TYR A 105 -11.56 12.17 -2.13
CA TYR A 105 -12.98 12.45 -1.82
C TYR A 105 -13.23 13.28 -0.53
N ARG A 106 -12.50 14.37 -0.33
CA ARG A 106 -12.58 15.19 0.88
C ARG A 106 -12.35 16.67 0.61
N ASN A 107 -12.81 17.52 1.54
CA ASN A 107 -12.43 18.93 1.57
C ASN A 107 -11.03 19.09 2.15
N CYS A 108 -10.19 19.86 1.47
CA CYS A 108 -8.83 20.19 1.89
C CYS A 108 -8.62 21.71 1.80
N SER A 109 -7.72 22.23 2.62
CA SER A 109 -7.12 23.54 2.38
C SER A 109 -6.04 23.37 1.31
N VAL A 110 -6.09 24.17 0.26
CA VAL A 110 -5.13 24.13 -0.83
C VAL A 110 -4.45 25.48 -0.91
N PRO A 111 -3.12 25.54 -1.09
CA PRO A 111 -2.43 26.81 -1.26
C PRO A 111 -2.90 27.53 -2.53
N SER A 112 -3.08 28.85 -2.46
CA SER A 112 -3.64 29.63 -3.56
C SER A 112 -2.69 29.76 -4.74
N ASP A 113 -1.39 29.68 -4.46
CA ASP A 113 -0.25 29.70 -5.39
C ASP A 113 0.21 28.30 -5.83
N ALA A 114 -0.63 27.28 -5.65
CA ALA A 114 -0.35 25.92 -6.10
C ALA A 114 0.09 25.89 -7.57
N ASN A 115 1.15 25.14 -7.86
CA ASN A 115 1.83 25.13 -9.15
C ASN A 115 2.17 23.73 -9.68
N THR A 116 1.89 22.67 -8.91
CA THR A 116 2.08 21.29 -9.35
C THR A 116 0.96 20.38 -8.86
N LEU A 117 0.85 19.20 -9.48
CA LEU A 117 -0.18 18.17 -9.32
C LEU A 117 -1.62 18.69 -9.40
N LYS A 118 -2.37 18.21 -10.39
CA LYS A 118 -3.70 18.74 -10.70
C LYS A 118 -4.82 17.95 -9.99
N ASP A 119 -5.91 18.64 -9.68
CA ASP A 119 -7.15 18.04 -9.18
C ASP A 119 -8.10 17.66 -10.34
N GLN A 120 -9.30 17.20 -9.99
CA GLN A 120 -10.33 16.81 -10.96
C GLN A 120 -10.84 17.96 -11.87
N LYS A 121 -10.50 19.21 -11.58
CA LYS A 121 -10.85 20.38 -12.41
C LYS A 121 -9.62 20.93 -13.15
N GLY A 122 -8.50 20.21 -13.14
CA GLY A 122 -7.25 20.64 -13.77
C GLY A 122 -6.51 21.74 -13.00
N ARG A 123 -6.91 22.05 -11.76
CA ARG A 123 -6.26 23.08 -10.94
C ARG A 123 -5.10 22.46 -10.17
N HIS A 124 -3.97 23.15 -10.11
CA HIS A 124 -2.88 22.73 -9.22
C HIS A 124 -3.31 22.78 -7.76
N VAL A 125 -2.79 21.85 -6.95
CA VAL A 125 -3.11 21.78 -5.51
C VAL A 125 -1.91 21.65 -4.59
N ILE A 126 -0.71 21.54 -5.14
CA ILE A 126 0.55 21.50 -4.40
C ILE A 126 1.34 22.75 -4.77
N SER A 127 1.93 23.43 -3.80
CA SER A 127 2.92 24.49 -4.05
C SER A 127 4.31 23.93 -3.85
N ASP A 128 5.16 24.11 -4.86
CA ASP A 128 6.58 23.85 -4.80
C ASP A 128 7.36 25.14 -5.09
N PHE A 129 8.06 25.68 -4.09
CA PHE A 129 8.80 26.92 -4.26
C PHE A 129 10.09 26.96 -3.43
N LYS A 130 10.91 27.96 -3.72
CA LYS A 130 12.13 28.27 -2.97
C LYS A 130 11.91 29.53 -2.15
N GLU A 131 12.39 29.51 -0.91
CA GLU A 131 12.42 30.66 0.00
C GLU A 131 13.89 30.84 0.39
N ASP A 132 14.52 31.93 -0.04
CA ASP A 132 15.97 32.13 -0.01
C ASP A 132 16.72 30.92 -0.60
N LYS A 133 17.52 30.21 0.22
CA LYS A 133 18.28 29.02 -0.21
C LYS A 133 17.49 27.72 -0.04
N GLY A 134 16.38 27.74 0.67
CA GLY A 134 15.62 26.56 1.06
C GLY A 134 14.61 26.10 0.03
N LYS A 135 14.09 24.89 0.24
CA LYS A 135 13.07 24.28 -0.60
C LYS A 135 11.83 23.93 0.23
N ILE A 136 10.65 24.31 -0.24
CA ILE A 136 9.38 24.06 0.48
C ILE A 136 8.39 23.39 -0.47
N VAL A 137 7.82 22.26 -0.02
CA VAL A 137 6.66 21.63 -0.65
C VAL A 137 5.46 21.73 0.30
N ILE A 138 4.42 22.42 -0.15
CA ILE A 138 3.15 22.57 0.57
C ILE A 138 2.11 21.63 -0.04
N ILE A 139 1.63 20.69 0.76
CA ILE A 139 0.61 19.71 0.39
C ILE A 139 -0.76 20.13 0.93
N PRO A 140 -1.89 19.59 0.45
CA PRO A 140 -3.20 20.01 0.90
C PRO A 140 -3.36 19.72 2.40
N GLY A 141 -4.06 20.59 3.11
CA GLY A 141 -4.42 20.37 4.51
C GLY A 141 -5.20 19.07 4.67
N ASN A 142 -4.87 18.28 5.69
CA ASN A 142 -5.45 16.97 5.96
C ASN A 142 -5.23 15.93 4.83
N PHE A 143 -4.13 16.02 4.10
CA PHE A 143 -3.82 15.07 3.04
C PHE A 143 -3.46 13.70 3.64
N VAL A 144 -2.52 13.66 4.60
CA VAL A 144 -2.04 12.39 5.18
C VAL A 144 -3.08 11.76 6.11
N SER A 145 -3.91 12.55 6.78
CA SER A 145 -5.01 12.02 7.59
C SER A 145 -6.08 11.27 6.76
N ALA A 146 -6.03 11.32 5.43
CA ALA A 146 -6.92 10.52 4.57
C ALA A 146 -6.66 9.02 4.68
N LEU A 147 -5.50 8.61 5.22
CA LEU A 147 -5.20 7.22 5.57
C LEU A 147 -6.18 6.67 6.64
N ALA A 148 -6.85 7.53 7.40
CA ALA A 148 -7.89 7.15 8.36
C ALA A 148 -9.22 6.73 7.70
N ASP A 149 -9.42 6.99 6.41
CA ASP A 149 -10.71 6.76 5.76
C ASP A 149 -10.98 5.26 5.62
N LYS A 150 -12.08 4.82 6.25
CA LYS A 150 -12.57 3.43 6.28
C LYS A 150 -13.74 3.21 5.32
N ARG A 151 -14.20 4.24 4.60
CA ARG A 151 -15.37 4.17 3.74
C ARG A 151 -15.03 3.41 2.46
N VAL A 152 -16.05 2.79 1.89
CA VAL A 152 -15.96 1.97 0.67
C VAL A 152 -16.74 2.66 -0.45
N LEU A 153 -16.25 2.52 -1.68
CA LEU A 153 -16.94 2.98 -2.88
C LEU A 153 -16.68 2.00 -4.02
N ARG A 154 -17.71 1.71 -4.85
CA ARG A 154 -17.50 1.00 -6.11
C ARG A 154 -16.78 1.93 -7.10
N LYS A 155 -15.59 1.54 -7.54
CA LYS A 155 -14.76 2.31 -8.49
C LYS A 155 -14.38 1.44 -9.68
N LYS A 156 -14.26 2.04 -10.86
CA LYS A 156 -13.62 1.37 -12.00
C LYS A 156 -12.11 1.30 -11.78
N ILE A 157 -11.52 0.16 -12.03
CA ILE A 157 -10.07 -0.09 -12.00
C ILE A 157 -9.60 -0.12 -13.44
N PHE A 158 -8.64 0.73 -13.77
CA PHE A 158 -8.24 0.96 -15.15
C PHE A 158 -7.83 -0.33 -15.86
N SER A 159 -8.25 -0.43 -17.12
CA SER A 159 -7.89 -1.44 -18.11
C SER A 159 -7.73 -0.71 -19.45
N SER A 160 -6.65 -0.98 -20.17
CA SER A 160 -6.43 -0.41 -21.51
C SER A 160 -7.22 -1.16 -22.60
N ILE A 161 -7.66 -2.38 -22.28
CA ILE A 161 -8.19 -3.37 -23.23
C ILE A 161 -9.61 -3.02 -23.64
N LYS A 162 -10.48 -2.77 -22.65
CA LYS A 162 -11.89 -2.40 -22.87
C LYS A 162 -12.48 -1.66 -21.68
N GLU A 163 -13.82 -1.68 -21.53
CA GLU A 163 -14.46 -1.11 -20.36
C GLU A 163 -13.82 -1.64 -19.07
N SER A 164 -13.30 -0.70 -18.28
CA SER A 164 -12.65 -0.98 -17.01
C SER A 164 -13.59 -1.72 -16.05
N PRO A 165 -13.18 -2.87 -15.47
CA PRO A 165 -13.96 -3.57 -14.45
C PRO A 165 -14.13 -2.66 -13.23
N SER A 166 -15.17 -2.90 -12.43
CA SER A 166 -15.42 -2.11 -11.22
C SER A 166 -15.47 -2.96 -9.96
N GLU A 167 -14.95 -2.47 -8.83
CA GLU A 167 -15.03 -3.18 -7.55
C GLU A 167 -15.28 -2.22 -6.38
N ARG A 168 -15.92 -2.72 -5.31
CA ARG A 168 -16.11 -2.05 -4.02
C ARG A 168 -14.80 -2.07 -3.23
N VAL A 169 -14.06 -0.99 -3.32
CA VAL A 169 -12.74 -0.85 -2.68
C VAL A 169 -12.71 0.34 -1.75
N SER A 170 -11.61 0.53 -1.02
CA SER A 170 -11.42 1.72 -0.19
C SER A 170 -11.68 3.00 -0.97
N LYS A 171 -12.43 3.94 -0.39
CA LYS A 171 -12.78 5.21 -1.02
C LYS A 171 -11.53 6.01 -1.36
N VAL A 172 -10.57 6.05 -0.43
CA VAL A 172 -9.27 6.69 -0.57
C VAL A 172 -8.25 5.67 -1.08
N SER A 173 -7.47 6.05 -2.09
CA SER A 173 -6.36 5.21 -2.58
C SER A 173 -5.11 5.46 -1.74
N LYS A 174 -4.96 4.71 -0.65
CA LYS A 174 -3.85 4.89 0.31
C LYS A 174 -2.46 4.71 -0.34
N GLY A 175 -2.31 3.82 -1.32
CA GLY A 175 -1.07 3.66 -2.09
C GLY A 175 -0.67 4.91 -2.87
N GLY A 176 -1.64 5.66 -3.42
CA GLY A 176 -1.36 6.92 -4.11
C GLY A 176 -0.77 7.99 -3.16
N ILE A 177 -1.23 8.04 -1.91
CA ILE A 177 -0.68 8.93 -0.88
C ILE A 177 0.77 8.54 -0.55
N TYR A 178 1.03 7.23 -0.39
CA TYR A 178 2.39 6.70 -0.20
C TYR A 178 3.33 7.16 -1.31
N HIS A 179 2.97 6.92 -2.58
CA HIS A 179 3.85 7.24 -3.71
C HIS A 179 4.14 8.73 -3.82
N PHE A 180 3.13 9.57 -3.59
CA PHE A 180 3.32 11.02 -3.58
C PHE A 180 4.26 11.46 -2.47
N ILE A 181 4.05 11.01 -1.23
CA ILE A 181 4.87 11.45 -0.09
C ILE A 181 6.30 10.93 -0.20
N ARG A 182 6.51 9.67 -0.59
CA ARG A 182 7.85 9.13 -0.88
C ARG A 182 8.57 9.96 -1.95
N THR A 183 7.88 10.29 -3.03
CA THR A 183 8.43 11.11 -4.12
C THR A 183 8.76 12.54 -3.67
N ALA A 184 7.90 13.15 -2.87
CA ALA A 184 8.13 14.48 -2.31
C ALA A 184 9.34 14.50 -1.35
N LEU A 185 9.50 13.47 -0.51
CA LEU A 185 10.67 13.33 0.36
C LEU A 185 11.94 13.16 -0.47
N GLU A 186 11.95 12.27 -1.46
CA GLU A 186 13.11 12.11 -2.35
C GLU A 186 13.50 13.44 -3.00
N TYR A 187 12.52 14.16 -3.55
CA TYR A 187 12.73 15.47 -4.15
C TYR A 187 13.36 16.49 -3.20
N LEU A 188 12.89 16.53 -1.95
CA LEU A 188 13.41 17.43 -0.92
C LEU A 188 14.83 17.05 -0.47
N TYR A 189 15.17 15.76 -0.40
CA TYR A 189 16.55 15.32 -0.17
C TYR A 189 17.46 15.76 -1.33
N HIS A 190 17.02 15.53 -2.56
CA HIS A 190 17.79 15.88 -3.77
C HIS A 190 17.96 17.40 -3.91
N ALA A 191 17.00 18.21 -3.46
CA ALA A 191 17.12 19.67 -3.45
C ALA A 191 18.30 20.20 -2.61
N ARG A 192 18.79 19.39 -1.67
CA ARG A 192 19.99 19.66 -0.86
C ARG A 192 21.22 18.86 -1.31
N ASN A 193 21.14 18.22 -2.48
CA ASN A 193 22.16 17.35 -3.04
C ASN A 193 22.50 16.14 -2.14
N TYR A 194 21.51 15.61 -1.41
CA TYR A 194 21.65 14.40 -0.61
C TYR A 194 20.95 13.21 -1.27
N PRO A 195 21.48 11.98 -1.14
CA PRO A 195 20.75 10.80 -1.57
C PRO A 195 19.53 10.57 -0.68
N PHE A 196 18.45 10.07 -1.27
CA PHE A 196 17.28 9.61 -0.54
C PHE A 196 17.48 8.14 -0.15
N ILE A 197 17.30 7.83 1.13
CA ILE A 197 17.56 6.50 1.68
C ILE A 197 16.34 6.00 2.43
N SER A 198 15.90 4.78 2.11
CA SER A 198 14.77 4.13 2.75
C SER A 198 14.99 2.63 2.86
N LEU A 199 14.30 1.96 3.79
CA LEU A 199 14.25 0.49 3.83
C LEU A 199 13.63 -0.04 2.53
N TRP A 200 14.24 -1.08 1.97
CA TRP A 200 13.73 -1.80 0.83
C TRP A 200 12.40 -2.48 1.16
N ASN A 201 11.53 -2.64 0.17
CA ASN A 201 10.14 -3.11 0.38
C ASN A 201 10.00 -4.63 0.28
N PHE A 202 11.07 -5.35 -0.08
CA PHE A 202 11.06 -6.78 -0.32
C PHE A 202 12.19 -7.49 0.44
N PRO A 203 12.01 -8.78 0.81
CA PRO A 203 13.05 -9.56 1.45
C PRO A 203 14.31 -9.67 0.58
N GLY A 204 15.47 -9.52 1.22
CA GLY A 204 16.77 -9.59 0.56
C GLY A 204 16.93 -8.53 -0.53
N SER A 205 17.60 -8.92 -1.63
CA SER A 205 17.82 -8.06 -2.80
C SER A 205 16.81 -8.31 -3.95
N SER A 206 15.69 -8.96 -3.63
CA SER A 206 14.62 -9.27 -4.60
C SER A 206 14.08 -7.99 -5.23
N LYS A 207 13.96 -7.97 -6.56
CA LYS A 207 13.45 -6.79 -7.30
C LYS A 207 11.98 -6.50 -7.00
N ASN A 208 11.20 -7.57 -6.80
CA ASN A 208 9.82 -7.56 -6.38
C ASN A 208 9.44 -8.95 -5.82
N ILE A 209 8.23 -9.07 -5.29
CA ILE A 209 7.67 -10.32 -4.78
C ILE A 209 6.34 -10.63 -5.44
N PHE A 210 6.01 -11.92 -5.50
CA PHE A 210 4.70 -12.42 -5.94
C PHE A 210 4.00 -13.17 -4.81
N LEU A 211 2.76 -12.76 -4.53
CA LEU A 211 1.85 -13.47 -3.63
C LEU A 211 0.58 -13.84 -4.37
N PHE A 212 0.15 -15.09 -4.23
CA PHE A 212 -1.07 -15.58 -4.86
C PHE A 212 -2.11 -15.94 -3.79
N ARG A 213 -3.21 -15.20 -3.77
CA ARG A 213 -4.31 -15.40 -2.83
C ARG A 213 -5.39 -16.28 -3.46
N ILE A 214 -5.85 -17.27 -2.72
CA ILE A 214 -6.98 -18.12 -3.09
C ILE A 214 -8.07 -17.97 -2.03
N ASP A 215 -9.23 -17.46 -2.41
CA ASP A 215 -10.43 -17.49 -1.56
C ASP A 215 -11.27 -18.69 -1.98
N THR A 216 -11.49 -19.64 -1.06
CA THR A 216 -12.04 -20.95 -1.45
C THR A 216 -13.52 -20.91 -1.81
N ASP A 217 -14.28 -19.96 -1.27
CA ASP A 217 -15.67 -19.59 -1.63
C ASP A 217 -16.53 -20.70 -2.24
N TYR A 218 -16.93 -21.68 -1.42
CA TYR A 218 -17.79 -22.80 -1.84
C TYR A 218 -17.20 -23.74 -2.90
N GLY A 219 -15.91 -23.63 -3.22
CA GLY A 219 -15.22 -24.52 -4.13
C GLY A 219 -15.31 -25.98 -3.69
N SER A 220 -15.60 -26.86 -4.64
CA SER A 220 -15.64 -28.30 -4.40
C SER A 220 -14.24 -28.86 -4.06
N PRO A 221 -14.16 -30.02 -3.38
CA PRO A 221 -12.89 -30.70 -3.14
C PRO A 221 -12.07 -30.91 -4.42
N GLU A 222 -12.72 -31.21 -5.54
CA GLU A 222 -12.09 -31.49 -6.84
C GLU A 222 -11.48 -30.21 -7.43
N GLN A 223 -12.22 -29.10 -7.43
CA GLN A 223 -11.73 -27.80 -7.90
C GLN A 223 -10.54 -27.30 -7.08
N VAL A 224 -10.60 -27.47 -5.76
CA VAL A 224 -9.52 -27.11 -4.84
C VAL A 224 -8.26 -27.93 -5.10
N GLU A 225 -8.40 -29.23 -5.35
CA GLU A 225 -7.26 -30.11 -5.69
C GLU A 225 -6.64 -29.73 -7.03
N LEU A 226 -7.46 -29.45 -8.04
CA LEU A 226 -6.98 -29.10 -9.37
C LEU A 226 -6.22 -27.76 -9.36
N LEU A 227 -6.70 -26.78 -8.60
CA LEU A 227 -5.95 -25.54 -8.38
C LEU A 227 -4.64 -25.80 -7.63
N TYR A 228 -4.65 -26.60 -6.56
CA TYR A 228 -3.44 -26.95 -5.81
C TYR A 228 -2.40 -27.63 -6.70
N LYS A 229 -2.82 -28.61 -7.50
CA LYS A 229 -1.95 -29.25 -8.50
C LYS A 229 -1.37 -28.24 -9.49
N THR A 230 -2.20 -27.30 -9.96
CA THR A 230 -1.76 -26.23 -10.86
C THR A 230 -0.68 -25.35 -10.22
N LEU A 231 -0.81 -25.01 -8.93
CA LEU A 231 0.22 -24.27 -8.21
C LEU A 231 1.53 -25.07 -8.10
N MET A 232 1.44 -26.35 -7.71
CA MET A 232 2.60 -27.23 -7.56
C MET A 232 3.35 -27.45 -8.88
N GLU A 233 2.64 -27.66 -9.98
CA GLU A 233 3.23 -27.79 -11.33
C GLU A 233 4.02 -26.55 -11.77
N ASN A 234 3.69 -25.38 -11.22
CA ASN A 234 4.31 -24.10 -11.56
C ASN A 234 5.21 -23.55 -10.46
N ASN A 235 5.50 -24.35 -9.41
CA ASN A 235 6.28 -23.95 -8.23
C ASN A 235 5.75 -22.69 -7.52
N ILE A 236 4.43 -22.52 -7.51
CA ILE A 236 3.76 -21.40 -6.83
C ILE A 236 3.32 -21.82 -5.43
N ARG A 237 3.69 -21.00 -4.47
CA ARG A 237 3.23 -21.00 -3.09
C ARG A 237 2.11 -19.98 -2.97
N GLY A 238 0.90 -20.48 -2.78
CA GLY A 238 -0.30 -19.70 -2.54
C GLY A 238 -0.67 -19.63 -1.06
N THR A 239 -1.52 -18.64 -0.76
CA THR A 239 -2.22 -18.51 0.52
C THR A 239 -3.70 -18.76 0.30
N TRP A 240 -4.21 -19.82 0.93
CA TRP A 240 -5.58 -20.29 0.82
C TRP A 240 -6.39 -19.77 2.01
N PHE A 241 -7.27 -18.80 1.79
CA PHE A 241 -8.25 -18.39 2.79
C PHE A 241 -9.48 -19.30 2.67
N VAL A 242 -9.64 -20.17 3.67
CA VAL A 242 -10.67 -21.22 3.67
C VAL A 242 -11.94 -20.72 4.36
N GLU A 243 -13.05 -20.72 3.64
CA GLU A 243 -14.38 -20.62 4.26
C GLU A 243 -14.75 -21.99 4.82
N THR A 244 -14.86 -22.10 6.14
CA THR A 244 -14.80 -23.44 6.76
C THR A 244 -16.15 -24.12 6.91
N LYS A 245 -17.28 -23.41 6.74
CA LYS A 245 -18.61 -24.03 6.82
C LYS A 245 -18.88 -24.95 5.63
N SER A 246 -18.55 -24.51 4.41
CA SER A 246 -18.74 -25.33 3.21
C SER A 246 -17.70 -26.46 3.10
N ALA A 247 -16.54 -26.29 3.73
CA ALA A 247 -15.47 -27.27 3.75
C ALA A 247 -15.47 -28.21 4.98
N GLU A 248 -16.44 -28.09 5.90
CA GLU A 248 -16.38 -28.72 7.22
C GLU A 248 -16.16 -30.25 7.16
N ASP A 249 -16.84 -30.94 6.23
CA ASP A 249 -16.77 -32.39 6.07
C ASP A 249 -15.47 -32.91 5.42
N TRP A 250 -14.70 -32.04 4.79
CA TRP A 250 -13.48 -32.40 4.05
C TRP A 250 -12.29 -31.49 4.35
N ILE A 251 -12.34 -30.75 5.48
CA ILE A 251 -11.34 -29.77 5.88
C ILE A 251 -9.92 -30.36 5.99
N ASN A 252 -9.82 -31.65 6.31
CA ASN A 252 -8.57 -32.40 6.39
C ASN A 252 -7.78 -32.41 5.07
N LYS A 253 -8.42 -32.10 3.93
CA LYS A 253 -7.72 -31.98 2.65
C LYS A 253 -6.66 -30.88 2.68
N TYR A 254 -6.96 -29.74 3.30
CA TYR A 254 -6.03 -28.60 3.35
C TYR A 254 -4.77 -28.88 4.18
N SER A 255 -4.80 -29.80 5.14
CA SER A 255 -3.60 -30.15 5.92
C SER A 255 -2.55 -30.92 5.10
N SER A 256 -2.96 -31.46 3.95
CA SER A 256 -2.08 -32.14 3.00
C SER A 256 -1.34 -31.19 2.05
N PHE A 257 -1.74 -29.91 1.97
CA PHE A 257 -1.19 -28.95 0.99
C PHE A 257 0.21 -28.50 1.39
N LYS A 258 1.24 -29.13 0.81
CA LYS A 258 2.65 -28.85 1.12
C LYS A 258 3.11 -27.57 0.46
N GLY A 259 3.90 -26.77 1.20
CA GLY A 259 4.45 -25.50 0.69
C GLY A 259 3.43 -24.36 0.52
N GLN A 260 2.17 -24.61 0.88
CA GLN A 260 1.08 -23.63 0.82
C GLN A 260 0.79 -23.08 2.23
N GLU A 261 0.27 -21.87 2.29
CA GLU A 261 -0.27 -21.32 3.53
C GLU A 261 -1.79 -21.52 3.57
N ILE A 262 -2.33 -21.91 4.74
CA ILE A 262 -3.77 -21.95 5.00
C ILE A 262 -4.14 -20.84 5.99
N GLY A 263 -4.96 -19.90 5.54
CA GLY A 263 -5.59 -18.83 6.33
C GLY A 263 -7.09 -19.04 6.46
N LEU A 264 -7.74 -18.19 7.26
CA LEU A 264 -9.18 -18.28 7.52
C LEU A 264 -9.99 -17.26 6.70
N HIS A 265 -11.04 -17.72 6.01
CA HIS A 265 -12.04 -16.90 5.31
C HIS A 265 -13.40 -16.86 6.03
N CYS A 266 -13.35 -16.83 7.37
CA CYS A 266 -14.48 -17.02 8.29
C CYS A 266 -15.06 -18.45 8.32
N TYR A 267 -15.94 -18.71 9.31
CA TYR A 267 -16.80 -19.90 9.29
C TYR A 267 -17.87 -19.79 8.22
N ARG A 268 -18.76 -18.79 8.32
CA ARG A 268 -19.70 -18.40 7.27
C ARG A 268 -19.08 -17.31 6.41
N HIS A 269 -19.27 -17.39 5.10
CA HIS A 269 -18.92 -16.35 4.10
C HIS A 269 -19.65 -15.01 4.30
N ARG A 270 -19.43 -14.36 5.43
CA ARG A 270 -20.09 -13.11 5.82
C ARG A 270 -19.31 -12.35 6.88
N ILE A 271 -19.36 -11.02 6.77
CA ILE A 271 -19.03 -10.10 7.85
C ILE A 271 -20.28 -9.47 8.46
N PHE A 272 -20.18 -9.07 9.73
CA PHE A 272 -21.27 -8.48 10.50
C PHE A 272 -20.92 -7.08 10.99
N ASN A 273 -21.96 -6.26 11.19
CA ASN A 273 -21.86 -5.00 11.93
C ASN A 273 -22.01 -5.25 13.44
N SER A 274 -21.33 -6.28 13.97
CA SER A 274 -21.35 -6.65 15.38
C SER A 274 -20.05 -7.36 15.73
N TYR A 275 -19.33 -6.83 16.72
CA TYR A 275 -18.10 -7.45 17.24
C TYR A 275 -18.35 -8.89 17.68
N LYS A 276 -19.40 -9.13 18.49
CA LYS A 276 -19.73 -10.48 18.99
C LYS A 276 -19.94 -11.48 17.85
N LYS A 277 -20.71 -11.10 16.82
CA LYS A 277 -20.97 -11.98 15.67
C LYS A 277 -19.72 -12.23 14.83
N ASN A 278 -18.88 -11.22 14.58
CA ASN A 278 -17.62 -11.42 13.88
C ASN A 278 -16.67 -12.33 14.67
N TYR A 279 -16.54 -12.09 15.97
CA TYR A 279 -15.71 -12.90 16.85
C TYR A 279 -16.17 -14.36 16.89
N GLU A 280 -17.47 -14.62 17.05
CA GLU A 280 -18.03 -15.98 17.02
C GLU A 280 -17.86 -16.65 15.65
N ASN A 281 -18.03 -15.90 14.56
CA ASN A 281 -17.86 -16.42 13.20
C ASN A 281 -16.40 -16.82 12.91
N LEU A 282 -15.44 -15.98 13.32
CA LEU A 282 -14.02 -16.28 13.19
C LEU A 282 -13.60 -17.42 14.13
N LYS A 283 -14.00 -17.37 15.41
CA LYS A 283 -13.66 -18.38 16.42
C LYS A 283 -14.17 -19.77 16.04
N LYS A 284 -15.40 -19.86 15.52
CA LYS A 284 -15.92 -21.13 15.01
C LYS A 284 -15.09 -21.62 13.82
N GLY A 285 -14.66 -20.71 12.95
CA GLY A 285 -13.84 -21.05 11.80
C GLY A 285 -12.46 -21.61 12.19
N ILE A 286 -11.80 -20.95 13.14
CA ILE A 286 -10.56 -21.45 13.79
C ILE A 286 -10.79 -22.86 14.33
N GLY A 287 -11.88 -23.08 15.09
CA GLY A 287 -12.18 -24.40 15.65
C GLY A 287 -12.41 -25.52 14.62
N VAL A 288 -12.77 -25.19 13.37
CA VAL A 288 -12.85 -26.18 12.28
C VAL A 288 -11.46 -26.49 11.72
N LEU A 289 -10.61 -25.48 11.55
CA LEU A 289 -9.22 -25.65 11.10
C LEU A 289 -8.36 -26.40 12.13
N ASP A 290 -8.55 -26.12 13.42
CA ASP A 290 -7.84 -26.78 14.52
C ASP A 290 -8.08 -28.30 14.54
N LYS A 291 -9.31 -28.75 14.20
CA LYS A 291 -9.63 -30.18 14.09
C LYS A 291 -8.82 -30.88 12.99
N ALA A 292 -8.38 -30.14 11.97
CA ALA A 292 -7.49 -30.62 10.91
C ALA A 292 -6.00 -30.37 11.22
N ALA A 293 -5.68 -29.95 12.45
CA ALA A 293 -4.34 -29.52 12.87
C ALA A 293 -3.77 -28.35 12.03
N ILE A 294 -4.64 -27.47 11.52
CA ILE A 294 -4.25 -26.29 10.75
C ILE A 294 -4.29 -25.06 11.65
N ASN A 295 -3.14 -24.42 11.84
CA ASN A 295 -3.03 -23.18 12.61
C ASN A 295 -3.02 -21.96 11.69
N ALA A 296 -4.20 -21.41 11.40
CA ALA A 296 -4.32 -20.22 10.57
C ALA A 296 -3.84 -18.95 11.30
N ARG A 297 -2.81 -18.30 10.76
CA ARG A 297 -2.25 -17.03 11.28
C ARG A 297 -2.72 -15.80 10.51
N GLY A 298 -3.32 -16.00 9.34
CA GLY A 298 -3.92 -14.96 8.52
C GLY A 298 -5.43 -15.11 8.38
N THR A 299 -6.12 -14.00 8.14
CA THR A 299 -7.52 -14.01 7.75
C THR A 299 -7.78 -13.10 6.56
N ALA A 300 -8.78 -13.42 5.75
CA ALA A 300 -9.32 -12.48 4.79
C ALA A 300 -10.83 -12.46 4.95
N ALA A 301 -11.42 -11.27 4.92
CA ALA A 301 -12.87 -11.16 5.01
C ALA A 301 -13.56 -11.47 3.68
N PRO A 302 -14.73 -12.15 3.72
CA PRO A 302 -15.61 -12.33 2.57
C PRO A 302 -15.88 -11.04 1.80
N PHE A 303 -15.89 -11.16 0.48
CA PHE A 303 -16.06 -10.05 -0.46
C PHE A 303 -15.01 -8.92 -0.36
N GLY A 304 -13.87 -9.19 0.30
CA GLY A 304 -12.84 -8.19 0.58
C GLY A 304 -13.32 -7.02 1.44
N GLU A 305 -14.46 -7.17 2.13
CA GLU A 305 -15.02 -6.14 2.99
C GLU A 305 -14.30 -6.05 4.34
N TRP A 306 -14.23 -4.85 4.90
CA TRP A 306 -13.61 -4.59 6.18
C TRP A 306 -14.42 -3.59 6.99
N ASN A 307 -14.49 -3.81 8.30
CA ASN A 307 -14.96 -2.81 9.25
C ASN A 307 -14.19 -2.90 10.56
N THR A 308 -14.24 -1.83 11.36
CA THR A 308 -13.55 -1.74 12.67
C THR A 308 -13.87 -2.93 13.58
N LEU A 309 -15.11 -3.45 13.56
CA LEU A 309 -15.54 -4.55 14.42
C LEU A 309 -14.91 -5.88 14.00
N PHE A 310 -14.78 -6.13 12.69
CA PHE A 310 -14.05 -7.27 12.15
C PHE A 310 -12.56 -7.18 12.51
N GLY A 311 -11.94 -6.02 12.29
CA GLY A 311 -10.54 -5.78 12.64
C GLY A 311 -10.24 -6.06 14.12
N LYS A 312 -11.11 -5.59 15.03
CA LYS A 312 -11.03 -5.87 16.47
C LYS A 312 -11.22 -7.36 16.80
N SER A 313 -12.15 -8.04 16.14
CA SER A 313 -12.34 -9.48 16.34
C SER A 313 -11.11 -10.28 15.87
N ALA A 314 -10.50 -9.89 14.75
CA ALA A 314 -9.30 -10.54 14.26
C ALA A 314 -8.11 -10.33 15.21
N GLU A 315 -7.94 -9.11 15.74
CA GLU A 315 -6.91 -8.80 16.73
C GLU A 315 -7.07 -9.63 18.01
N ASN A 316 -8.28 -9.69 18.56
CA ASN A 316 -8.58 -10.43 19.80
C ASN A 316 -8.46 -11.96 19.65
N LEU A 317 -8.42 -12.46 18.41
CA LEU A 317 -8.18 -13.88 18.11
C LEU A 317 -6.71 -14.16 17.76
N GLY A 318 -5.84 -13.15 17.78
CA GLY A 318 -4.40 -13.32 17.59
C GLY A 318 -3.98 -13.54 16.13
N PHE A 319 -4.78 -13.08 15.15
CA PHE A 319 -4.33 -13.07 13.76
C PHE A 319 -3.13 -12.14 13.59
N GLU A 320 -2.14 -12.57 12.81
CA GLU A 320 -0.94 -11.78 12.55
C GLU A 320 -1.20 -10.74 11.46
N TYR A 321 -2.04 -11.06 10.49
CA TYR A 321 -2.36 -10.19 9.38
C TYR A 321 -3.77 -10.46 8.84
N SER A 322 -4.29 -9.51 8.07
CA SER A 322 -5.46 -9.70 7.24
C SER A 322 -5.35 -9.00 5.89
N SER A 323 -6.28 -9.27 4.96
CA SER A 323 -6.15 -8.83 3.58
C SER A 323 -7.49 -8.43 2.98
N GLU A 324 -7.81 -7.13 3.01
CA GLU A 324 -9.10 -6.61 2.53
C GLU A 324 -8.91 -5.38 1.63
N PHE A 325 -9.38 -5.45 0.39
CA PHE A 325 -9.31 -4.31 -0.55
C PHE A 325 -10.28 -3.17 -0.21
N SER A 326 -11.31 -3.43 0.60
CA SER A 326 -12.20 -2.35 1.07
C SER A 326 -11.56 -1.50 2.17
N TYR A 327 -10.56 -2.02 2.89
CA TYR A 327 -9.75 -1.19 3.78
C TYR A 327 -8.64 -0.49 3.00
N SER A 328 -7.87 -1.23 2.21
CA SER A 328 -6.76 -0.70 1.42
C SER A 328 -6.45 -1.65 0.26
N TYR A 329 -6.18 -1.12 -0.92
CA TYR A 329 -5.87 -1.89 -2.11
C TYR A 329 -4.67 -1.26 -2.82
N ASP A 330 -3.94 -2.06 -3.60
CA ASP A 330 -2.79 -1.58 -4.39
C ASP A 330 -1.82 -0.71 -3.54
N ASN A 331 -1.36 -1.24 -2.41
CA ASN A 331 -0.53 -0.51 -1.44
C ASN A 331 0.38 -1.49 -0.65
N PHE A 332 1.32 -0.97 0.12
CA PHE A 332 2.21 -1.74 1.00
C PHE A 332 1.50 -2.16 2.30
N PRO A 333 2.01 -3.17 3.02
CA PRO A 333 1.45 -3.54 4.30
C PRO A 333 1.50 -2.40 5.32
N HIS A 334 0.49 -2.30 6.18
CA HIS A 334 0.40 -1.30 7.25
C HIS A 334 -0.60 -1.71 8.33
N LEU A 335 -0.47 -1.12 9.51
CA LEU A 335 -1.46 -1.29 10.56
C LEU A 335 -2.72 -0.49 10.24
N SER A 336 -3.88 -1.08 10.52
CA SER A 336 -5.15 -0.37 10.37
C SER A 336 -5.41 0.56 11.55
N VAL A 337 -6.03 1.72 11.31
CA VAL A 337 -6.39 2.66 12.37
C VAL A 337 -7.78 2.33 12.91
N LEU A 338 -7.87 2.08 14.22
CA LEU A 338 -9.10 1.94 14.99
C LEU A 338 -9.43 3.24 15.73
N ASP A 339 -10.60 3.31 16.34
CA ASP A 339 -11.05 4.54 17.03
C ASP A 339 -10.29 4.75 18.36
N ASP A 340 -9.74 3.67 18.91
CA ASP A 340 -8.98 3.58 20.16
C ASP A 340 -7.47 3.38 19.96
N GLY A 341 -6.96 3.40 18.72
CA GLY A 341 -5.53 3.24 18.44
C GLY A 341 -5.23 2.54 17.13
N LEU A 342 -4.05 1.92 17.04
CA LEU A 342 -3.66 1.07 15.92
C LEU A 342 -4.06 -0.37 16.19
N ASN A 343 -4.58 -1.06 15.18
CA ASN A 343 -4.79 -2.50 15.19
C ASN A 343 -3.45 -3.21 14.97
N ASN A 344 -3.11 -4.20 15.80
CA ASN A 344 -1.90 -5.01 15.65
C ASN A 344 -1.96 -6.05 14.53
N VAL A 345 -3.14 -6.27 13.94
CA VAL A 345 -3.31 -7.06 12.71
C VAL A 345 -2.82 -6.25 11.51
N LEU A 346 -1.74 -6.73 10.89
CA LEU A 346 -1.16 -6.09 9.70
C LEU A 346 -2.10 -6.25 8.51
N GLN A 347 -2.50 -5.15 7.87
CA GLN A 347 -3.22 -5.21 6.61
C GLN A 347 -2.22 -5.45 5.48
N ILE A 348 -2.49 -6.45 4.64
CA ILE A 348 -1.79 -6.71 3.38
C ILE A 348 -2.77 -6.38 2.23
N PRO A 349 -2.68 -5.16 1.66
CA PRO A 349 -3.50 -4.75 0.53
C PRO A 349 -3.24 -5.62 -0.70
N ILE A 350 -4.27 -5.84 -1.52
CA ILE A 350 -4.16 -6.64 -2.75
C ILE A 350 -4.67 -5.89 -3.95
N HIS A 351 -4.43 -6.43 -5.14
CA HIS A 351 -5.14 -5.98 -6.32
C HIS A 351 -6.62 -6.40 -6.25
N PRO A 352 -7.59 -5.48 -6.40
CA PRO A 352 -8.99 -5.77 -6.09
C PRO A 352 -9.73 -6.53 -7.20
N ILE A 353 -9.18 -6.60 -8.42
CA ILE A 353 -9.84 -7.27 -9.54
C ILE A 353 -9.39 -8.74 -9.59
N SER A 354 -10.33 -9.64 -9.32
CA SER A 354 -10.14 -11.09 -9.49
C SER A 354 -10.45 -11.54 -10.92
N PHE A 355 -10.07 -12.77 -11.24
CA PHE A 355 -10.40 -13.44 -12.50
C PHE A 355 -11.92 -13.48 -12.74
N GLY A 356 -12.71 -13.85 -11.73
CA GLY A 356 -14.16 -13.86 -11.82
C GLY A 356 -14.75 -12.47 -12.03
N ARG A 357 -14.09 -11.41 -11.55
CA ARG A 357 -14.57 -10.04 -11.78
C ARG A 357 -14.36 -9.57 -13.21
N LEU A 358 -13.26 -9.97 -13.84
CA LEU A 358 -13.03 -9.75 -15.28
C LEU A 358 -14.06 -10.50 -16.12
N HIS A 359 -14.37 -11.75 -15.75
CA HIS A 359 -15.43 -12.50 -16.42
C HIS A 359 -16.80 -11.82 -16.32
N GLN A 360 -17.17 -11.27 -15.15
CA GLN A 360 -18.40 -10.47 -14.98
C GLN A 360 -18.35 -9.14 -15.77
N ALA A 361 -17.16 -8.63 -16.03
CA ALA A 361 -16.91 -7.52 -16.95
C ALA A 361 -16.80 -7.96 -18.42
N GLU A 362 -17.17 -9.22 -18.70
CA GLU A 362 -17.26 -9.86 -20.02
C GLU A 362 -15.91 -10.03 -20.73
N TYR A 363 -14.79 -10.01 -19.99
CA TYR A 363 -13.45 -10.29 -20.55
C TYR A 363 -13.37 -11.74 -21.04
N ASP A 364 -12.86 -11.91 -22.26
CA ASP A 364 -12.43 -13.22 -22.74
C ASP A 364 -11.08 -13.62 -22.10
N GLU A 365 -10.59 -14.81 -22.45
CA GLU A 365 -9.38 -15.37 -21.86
C GLU A 365 -8.10 -14.62 -22.21
N ASP A 366 -7.98 -14.13 -23.46
CA ASP A 366 -6.81 -13.41 -23.93
C ASP A 366 -6.80 -11.99 -23.35
N GLU A 367 -7.96 -11.34 -23.31
CA GLU A 367 -8.15 -10.05 -22.64
C GLU A 367 -7.85 -10.15 -21.13
N LEU A 368 -8.29 -11.22 -20.47
CA LEU A 368 -8.01 -11.45 -19.05
C LEU A 368 -6.52 -11.63 -18.79
N LEU A 369 -5.84 -12.43 -19.64
CA LEU A 369 -4.41 -12.64 -19.54
C LEU A 369 -3.65 -11.32 -19.72
N GLU A 370 -3.98 -10.54 -20.75
CA GLU A 370 -3.31 -9.26 -21.00
C GLU A 370 -3.57 -8.27 -19.86
N TYR A 371 -4.78 -8.24 -19.29
CA TYR A 371 -5.09 -7.39 -18.13
C TYR A 371 -4.14 -7.67 -16.97
N PHE A 372 -3.95 -8.94 -16.62
CA PHE A 372 -3.05 -9.29 -15.52
C PHE A 372 -1.59 -9.02 -15.86
N LYS A 373 -1.17 -9.18 -17.12
CA LYS A 373 0.18 -8.78 -17.56
C LYS A 373 0.41 -7.28 -17.37
N GLU A 374 -0.57 -6.43 -17.71
CA GLU A 374 -0.51 -4.98 -17.47
C GLU A 374 -0.43 -4.66 -15.97
N VAL A 375 -1.27 -5.31 -15.16
CA VAL A 375 -1.23 -5.15 -13.69
C VAL A 375 0.15 -5.52 -13.15
N ILE A 376 0.71 -6.68 -13.52
CA ILE A 376 2.02 -7.16 -13.06
C ILE A 376 3.12 -6.16 -13.42
N LYS A 377 3.20 -5.73 -14.69
CA LYS A 377 4.18 -4.74 -15.15
C LYS A 377 4.05 -3.43 -14.37
N ARG A 378 2.83 -2.95 -14.16
CA ARG A 378 2.55 -1.74 -13.39
C ARG A 378 3.02 -1.86 -11.94
N LYS A 379 2.73 -2.97 -11.26
CA LYS A 379 3.19 -3.25 -9.88
C LYS A 379 4.70 -3.23 -9.78
N ILE A 380 5.39 -3.88 -10.71
CA ILE A 380 6.86 -3.89 -10.76
C ILE A 380 7.41 -2.47 -10.92
N SER A 381 6.85 -1.67 -11.84
CA SER A 381 7.30 -0.30 -12.09
C SER A 381 7.06 0.68 -10.93
N LEU A 382 6.03 0.44 -10.12
CA LEU A 382 5.74 1.19 -8.90
C LEU A 382 6.48 0.63 -7.67
N CYS A 383 7.28 -0.43 -7.82
CA CYS A 383 7.88 -1.18 -6.72
C CYS A 383 6.85 -1.66 -5.67
N GLU A 384 5.63 -1.97 -6.10
CA GLU A 384 4.59 -2.54 -5.26
C GLU A 384 4.61 -4.07 -5.34
N PRO A 385 4.23 -4.80 -4.27
CA PRO A 385 4.12 -6.25 -4.32
C PRO A 385 3.09 -6.68 -5.38
N VAL A 386 3.41 -7.73 -6.13
CA VAL A 386 2.48 -8.33 -7.10
C VAL A 386 1.57 -9.29 -6.36
N ILE A 387 0.33 -8.88 -6.12
CA ILE A 387 -0.64 -9.68 -5.36
C ILE A 387 -1.93 -9.85 -6.15
N LEU A 388 -2.18 -11.08 -6.61
CA LEU A 388 -3.35 -11.46 -7.39
C LEU A 388 -4.24 -12.41 -6.58
N CYS A 389 -5.55 -12.41 -6.87
CA CYS A 389 -6.51 -13.30 -6.22
C CYS A 389 -7.41 -14.06 -7.21
N THR A 390 -7.79 -15.28 -6.83
CA THR A 390 -8.69 -16.16 -7.60
C THR A 390 -9.58 -16.98 -6.66
N HIS A 391 -10.56 -17.67 -7.24
CA HIS A 391 -11.39 -18.65 -6.54
C HIS A 391 -11.33 -20.00 -7.28
N PRO A 392 -11.23 -21.15 -6.59
CA PRO A 392 -11.19 -22.47 -7.23
C PRO A 392 -12.37 -22.73 -8.17
N GLN A 393 -13.57 -22.26 -7.79
CA GLN A 393 -14.80 -22.38 -8.57
C GLN A 393 -14.77 -21.69 -9.94
N GLU A 394 -13.77 -20.85 -10.22
CA GLU A 394 -13.63 -20.18 -11.51
C GLU A 394 -13.07 -21.12 -12.59
N GLU A 395 -12.41 -22.21 -12.20
CA GLU A 395 -11.86 -23.27 -13.09
C GLU A 395 -10.94 -22.77 -14.23
N ARG A 396 -10.27 -21.62 -14.04
CA ARG A 396 -9.40 -20.99 -15.06
C ARG A 396 -7.95 -21.46 -15.02
N PHE A 397 -7.73 -22.75 -14.81
CA PHE A 397 -6.40 -23.31 -14.53
C PHE A 397 -5.39 -23.05 -15.66
N ASP A 398 -5.82 -23.09 -16.92
CA ASP A 398 -4.94 -22.80 -18.06
C ASP A 398 -4.47 -21.34 -18.09
N ILE A 399 -5.32 -20.40 -17.68
CA ILE A 399 -4.92 -19.00 -17.57
C ILE A 399 -4.03 -18.77 -16.36
N HIS A 400 -4.27 -19.46 -15.25
CA HIS A 400 -3.35 -19.46 -14.11
C HIS A 400 -1.95 -19.89 -14.54
N LYS A 401 -1.83 -21.00 -15.30
CA LYS A 401 -0.54 -21.48 -15.85
C LYS A 401 0.15 -20.42 -16.70
N LYS A 402 -0.56 -19.76 -17.62
CA LYS A 402 -0.01 -18.67 -18.45
C LYS A 402 0.48 -17.49 -17.61
N ILE A 403 -0.26 -17.11 -16.57
CA ILE A 403 0.14 -16.02 -15.67
C ILE A 403 1.35 -16.42 -14.83
N PHE A 404 1.41 -17.65 -14.30
CA PHE A 404 2.56 -18.13 -13.53
C PHE A 404 3.82 -18.20 -14.39
N SER A 405 3.71 -18.67 -15.63
CA SER A 405 4.81 -18.59 -16.60
C SER A 405 5.30 -17.16 -16.76
N PHE A 406 4.39 -16.20 -16.93
CA PHE A 406 4.74 -14.79 -17.06
C PHE A 406 5.38 -14.21 -15.78
N ILE A 407 4.93 -14.60 -14.59
CA ILE A 407 5.57 -14.21 -13.32
C ILE A 407 7.00 -14.75 -13.24
N ASN A 408 7.20 -16.00 -13.64
CA ASN A 408 8.51 -16.66 -13.61
C ASN A 408 9.52 -16.00 -14.57
N GLU A 409 9.06 -15.39 -15.67
CA GLU A 409 9.92 -14.60 -16.56
C GLU A 409 10.54 -13.36 -15.89
N PHE A 410 9.92 -12.82 -14.83
CA PHE A 410 10.45 -11.67 -14.08
C PHE A 410 11.36 -12.06 -12.91
N ASP A 411 11.54 -13.35 -12.63
CA ASP A 411 12.30 -13.85 -11.49
C ASP A 411 11.84 -13.20 -10.17
N LEU A 412 10.52 -13.13 -9.97
CA LEU A 412 9.94 -12.60 -8.75
C LEU A 412 10.02 -13.62 -7.63
N GLN A 413 10.47 -13.20 -6.45
CA GLN A 413 10.45 -14.08 -5.29
C GLN A 413 9.00 -14.36 -4.90
N ASN A 414 8.60 -15.62 -4.96
CA ASN A 414 7.28 -16.05 -4.51
C ASN A 414 7.28 -16.35 -3.01
N VAL A 415 6.43 -15.65 -2.28
CA VAL A 415 6.27 -15.77 -0.82
C VAL A 415 4.80 -15.90 -0.46
N THR A 416 4.51 -16.55 0.66
CA THR A 416 3.14 -16.56 1.21
C THR A 416 2.87 -15.28 2.00
N PHE A 417 1.60 -15.01 2.29
CA PHE A 417 1.22 -13.82 3.03
C PHE A 417 1.78 -13.80 4.46
N ILE A 418 1.84 -14.94 5.17
CA ILE A 418 2.43 -14.98 6.51
C ILE A 418 3.93 -14.68 6.51
N GLU A 419 4.66 -15.13 5.49
CA GLU A 419 6.09 -14.84 5.35
C GLU A 419 6.30 -13.35 5.14
N TYR A 420 5.54 -12.76 4.22
CA TYR A 420 5.64 -11.32 3.97
C TYR A 420 5.16 -10.50 5.18
N ALA A 421 4.10 -10.94 5.87
CA ALA A 421 3.61 -10.28 7.07
C ALA A 421 4.66 -10.22 8.17
N ARG A 422 5.31 -11.35 8.46
CA ARG A 422 6.33 -11.45 9.51
C ARG A 422 7.56 -10.66 9.14
N TRP A 423 8.05 -10.81 7.92
CA TRP A 423 9.17 -10.02 7.42
C TRP A 423 8.87 -8.51 7.49
N TRP A 424 7.67 -8.08 7.09
CA TRP A 424 7.28 -6.68 7.13
C TRP A 424 7.18 -6.14 8.56
N LYS A 425 6.66 -6.94 9.50
CA LYS A 425 6.60 -6.57 10.91
C LYS A 425 7.99 -6.36 11.50
N GLU A 426 8.94 -7.22 11.17
CA GLU A 426 10.34 -7.04 11.59
C GLU A 426 10.97 -5.83 10.89
N ARG A 427 10.75 -5.65 9.58
CA ARG A 427 11.18 -4.46 8.83
C ARG A 427 10.72 -3.16 9.50
N SER A 428 9.46 -3.09 9.94
CA SER A 428 8.89 -1.90 10.60
C SER A 428 9.51 -1.59 11.97
N LYS A 429 10.18 -2.57 12.62
CA LYS A 429 10.91 -2.34 13.88
C LYS A 429 12.31 -1.81 13.67
N ILE A 430 12.88 -1.96 12.48
CA ILE A 430 14.26 -1.54 12.19
C ILE A 430 14.39 -0.04 12.41
N ARG A 431 15.44 0.33 13.13
CA ARG A 431 15.90 1.72 13.28
C ARG A 431 17.32 1.79 12.75
N PHE A 432 17.57 2.82 11.97
CA PHE A 432 18.88 3.07 11.39
C PHE A 432 19.14 4.57 11.30
N SER A 433 20.40 4.94 11.34
CA SER A 433 20.90 6.29 11.11
C SER A 433 21.88 6.24 9.94
N VAL A 434 21.98 7.34 9.19
CA VAL A 434 22.94 7.43 8.09
C VAL A 434 23.71 8.74 8.16
N LEU A 435 25.02 8.62 8.19
CA LEU A 435 25.96 9.74 8.06
C LEU A 435 26.45 9.81 6.62
N PHE A 436 26.30 10.99 6.02
CA PHE A 436 26.80 11.30 4.69
C PHE A 436 27.95 12.31 4.75
N ASN A 437 29.10 11.92 4.21
CA ASN A 437 30.30 12.75 4.17
C ASN A 437 31.06 12.52 2.85
N ASN A 438 31.27 13.59 2.07
CA ASN A 438 32.04 13.57 0.82
C ASN A 438 31.64 12.43 -0.15
N GLY A 439 30.34 12.16 -0.29
CA GLY A 439 29.83 11.09 -1.16
C GLY A 439 29.74 9.71 -0.50
N ASN A 440 30.37 9.50 0.67
CA ASN A 440 30.35 8.23 1.39
C ASN A 440 29.18 8.16 2.38
N LEU A 441 28.59 6.97 2.49
CA LEU A 441 27.53 6.64 3.44
C LEU A 441 28.08 5.75 4.54
N LYS A 442 27.81 6.10 5.80
CA LYS A 442 28.01 5.24 6.95
C LYS A 442 26.65 4.98 7.60
N ILE A 443 26.25 3.72 7.64
CA ILE A 443 24.99 3.27 8.24
C ILE A 443 25.27 2.80 9.67
N GLU A 444 24.37 3.16 10.58
CA GLU A 444 24.38 2.67 11.96
C GLU A 444 23.01 2.04 12.22
N THR A 445 23.00 0.76 12.60
CA THR A 445 21.80 -0.01 12.92
C THR A 445 22.14 -1.10 13.93
N GLU A 446 21.13 -1.54 14.68
CA GLU A 446 21.25 -2.69 15.59
C GLU A 446 20.93 -4.02 14.91
N THR A 447 20.39 -3.98 13.68
CA THR A 447 19.97 -5.18 12.94
C THR A 447 21.13 -5.76 12.14
N SER A 448 21.43 -7.05 12.36
CA SER A 448 22.41 -7.83 11.59
C SER A 448 21.76 -8.78 10.56
N ASP A 449 20.43 -8.78 10.45
CA ASP A 449 19.68 -9.67 9.55
C ASP A 449 19.85 -9.24 8.08
N GLU A 450 20.46 -10.12 7.29
CA GLU A 450 20.80 -9.91 5.88
C GLU A 450 19.58 -9.90 4.93
N SER A 451 18.40 -10.26 5.44
CA SER A 451 17.14 -10.16 4.68
C SER A 451 16.63 -8.72 4.56
N PHE A 452 17.26 -7.74 5.23
CA PHE A 452 16.88 -6.34 5.12
C PHE A 452 17.92 -5.52 4.38
N TRP A 453 17.43 -4.69 3.47
CA TRP A 453 18.24 -3.86 2.60
C TRP A 453 17.75 -2.42 2.64
N LEU A 454 18.62 -1.48 2.29
CA LEU A 454 18.29 -0.09 2.04
C LEU A 454 18.27 0.16 0.53
N ARG A 455 17.32 0.99 0.09
CA ARG A 455 17.36 1.61 -1.22
C ARG A 455 18.02 2.97 -1.11
N VAL A 456 18.99 3.24 -1.96
CA VAL A 456 19.71 4.52 -2.04
C VAL A 456 19.52 5.11 -3.43
N ILE A 457 18.88 6.28 -3.48
CA ILE A 457 18.60 7.00 -4.72
C ILE A 457 19.36 8.33 -4.71
N HIS A 458 20.39 8.43 -5.55
CA HIS A 458 21.20 9.64 -5.66
C HIS A 458 20.48 10.77 -6.41
N PRO A 459 20.90 12.04 -6.23
CA PRO A 459 20.38 13.16 -7.02
C PRO A 459 20.53 12.98 -8.54
N SER A 460 21.53 12.20 -8.97
CA SER A 460 21.74 11.76 -10.36
C SER A 460 20.71 10.75 -10.87
N LYS A 461 19.78 10.31 -10.00
CA LYS A 461 18.80 9.23 -10.22
C LYS A 461 19.38 7.83 -10.35
N GLU A 462 20.64 7.65 -10.00
CA GLU A 462 21.17 6.31 -9.81
C GLU A 462 20.55 5.64 -8.58
N ASP A 463 20.14 4.39 -8.73
CA ASP A 463 19.34 3.64 -7.78
C ASP A 463 20.03 2.33 -7.42
N TYR A 464 20.20 2.11 -6.12
CA TYR A 464 20.99 1.01 -5.60
C TYR A 464 20.33 0.39 -4.38
N LEU A 465 20.56 -0.92 -4.21
CA LEU A 465 20.31 -1.63 -2.97
C LEU A 465 21.63 -1.82 -2.23
N MET A 466 21.59 -1.60 -0.92
CA MET A 466 22.71 -1.81 -0.01
C MET A 466 22.23 -2.68 1.14
N SER A 467 22.97 -3.72 1.50
CA SER A 467 22.60 -4.53 2.66
C SER A 467 22.68 -3.68 3.94
N LEU A 468 21.80 -3.92 4.91
CA LEU A 468 21.88 -3.21 6.20
C LEU A 468 23.17 -3.53 6.97
N SER A 469 23.77 -4.69 6.72
CA SER A 469 25.10 -5.05 7.21
C SER A 469 26.24 -4.25 6.57
N GLY A 470 25.98 -3.53 5.47
CA GLY A 470 26.95 -2.70 4.75
C GLY A 470 27.95 -3.45 3.88
N ASN A 471 27.83 -4.79 3.79
CA ASN A 471 28.78 -5.64 3.08
C ASN A 471 28.48 -5.78 1.57
N ASP A 472 27.22 -5.60 1.17
CA ASP A 472 26.80 -5.82 -0.21
C ASP A 472 26.13 -4.59 -0.82
N TYR A 473 26.37 -4.40 -2.12
CA TYR A 473 25.81 -3.30 -2.89
C TYR A 473 25.46 -3.76 -4.31
N LYS A 474 24.27 -3.38 -4.79
CA LYS A 474 23.75 -3.81 -6.09
C LYS A 474 23.01 -2.67 -6.75
N LYS A 475 23.41 -2.31 -7.97
CA LYS A 475 22.62 -1.41 -8.83
C LYS A 475 21.29 -2.07 -9.18
N ILE A 476 20.19 -1.34 -9.00
CA ILE A 476 18.86 -1.82 -9.36
C ILE A 476 18.33 -1.05 -10.56
N ASN A 477 17.89 -1.78 -11.57
CA ASN A 477 17.24 -1.22 -12.76
C ASN A 477 15.77 -1.58 -12.71
N LEU A 478 14.95 -0.65 -12.23
CA LEU A 478 13.50 -0.78 -12.19
C LEU A 478 12.89 -0.14 -13.43
N PRO A 479 11.85 -0.74 -14.03
CA PRO A 479 11.15 -0.11 -15.13
C PRO A 479 10.49 1.18 -14.65
N GLU A 480 10.61 2.24 -15.44
CA GLU A 480 9.91 3.50 -15.15
C GLU A 480 8.40 3.29 -15.26
N TYR A 481 7.65 3.67 -14.22
CA TYR A 481 6.20 3.75 -14.32
C TYR A 481 5.80 4.84 -15.30
N LYS A 482 4.97 4.49 -16.28
CA LYS A 482 4.35 5.42 -17.22
C LYS A 482 2.85 5.22 -17.18
N PHE A 483 2.10 6.28 -17.47
CA PHE A 483 0.66 6.14 -17.63
C PHE A 483 0.35 5.27 -18.84
N GLU A 484 -0.61 4.38 -18.66
CA GLU A 484 -1.23 3.68 -19.77
C GLU A 484 -2.01 4.70 -20.62
N THR A 485 -1.80 4.64 -21.93
CA THR A 485 -2.49 5.49 -22.89
C THR A 485 -4.00 5.35 -22.72
N GLY A 486 -4.73 6.47 -22.70
CA GLY A 486 -6.19 6.44 -22.54
C GLY A 486 -6.71 6.48 -21.09
N LEU A 487 -5.84 6.54 -20.07
CA LEU A 487 -6.29 6.77 -18.69
C LEU A 487 -7.08 8.09 -18.57
N GLN A 488 -8.35 7.99 -18.18
CA GLN A 488 -9.29 9.10 -18.00
C GLN A 488 -9.97 9.01 -16.62
N PRO A 489 -9.41 9.65 -15.58
CA PRO A 489 -9.94 9.58 -14.21
C PRO A 489 -11.41 9.99 -14.08
N GLU A 490 -11.86 10.94 -14.89
CA GLU A 490 -13.25 11.39 -14.96
C GLU A 490 -14.21 10.26 -15.33
N ILE A 491 -13.83 9.39 -16.29
CA ILE A 491 -14.60 8.20 -16.67
C ILE A 491 -14.52 7.14 -15.56
N LEU A 492 -13.33 6.88 -15.03
CA LEU A 492 -13.13 5.85 -14.00
C LEU A 492 -13.86 6.13 -12.68
N ARG A 493 -14.17 7.40 -12.42
CA ARG A 493 -14.85 7.85 -11.19
C ARG A 493 -16.28 8.31 -11.46
N LYS A 494 -16.81 8.12 -12.66
CA LYS A 494 -18.24 8.26 -12.97
C LYS A 494 -18.96 7.00 -12.50
N TYR A 495 -19.94 7.18 -11.60
CA TYR A 495 -20.85 6.10 -11.22
C TYR A 495 -21.86 5.86 -12.34
N THR A 496 -22.17 4.59 -12.64
CA THR A 496 -22.99 4.19 -13.79
C THR A 496 -24.11 3.26 -13.35
N ASP A 497 -25.14 3.09 -14.18
CA ASP A 497 -26.25 2.18 -13.90
C ASP A 497 -25.79 0.71 -13.79
N ARG A 498 -24.75 0.32 -14.56
CA ARG A 498 -24.09 -0.99 -14.41
C ARG A 498 -23.53 -1.17 -13.00
N MET A 499 -22.87 -0.16 -12.46
CA MET A 499 -22.32 -0.20 -11.10
C MET A 499 -23.42 -0.24 -10.03
N LEU A 500 -24.55 0.45 -10.26
CA LEU A 500 -25.73 0.35 -9.38
C LEU A 500 -26.29 -1.07 -9.37
N LYS A 501 -26.45 -1.68 -10.54
CA LYS A 501 -26.89 -3.08 -10.68
C LYS A 501 -25.92 -4.02 -9.95
N ASP A 502 -24.61 -3.83 -10.10
CA ASP A 502 -23.60 -4.62 -9.40
C ASP A 502 -23.69 -4.47 -7.88
N ASP A 503 -23.95 -3.26 -7.37
CA ASP A 503 -24.17 -3.02 -5.92
C ASP A 503 -25.46 -3.67 -5.41
N ILE A 504 -26.54 -3.67 -6.20
CA ILE A 504 -27.78 -4.37 -5.84
C ILE A 504 -27.53 -5.88 -5.79
N LEU A 505 -26.89 -6.44 -6.82
CA LEU A 505 -26.56 -7.87 -6.89
C LEU A 505 -25.64 -8.29 -5.73
N PHE A 506 -24.68 -7.43 -5.37
CA PHE A 506 -23.82 -7.61 -4.22
C PHE A 506 -24.64 -7.75 -2.92
N GLU A 507 -25.55 -6.82 -2.64
CA GLU A 507 -26.40 -6.87 -1.44
C GLU A 507 -27.34 -8.09 -1.43
N ILE A 508 -27.85 -8.51 -2.60
CA ILE A 508 -28.67 -9.72 -2.73
C ILE A 508 -27.84 -10.97 -2.38
N ARG A 509 -26.64 -11.11 -2.94
CA ARG A 509 -25.74 -12.24 -2.65
C ARG A 509 -25.41 -12.30 -1.16
N LYS A 510 -25.00 -11.17 -0.58
CA LYS A 510 -24.68 -11.05 0.84
C LYS A 510 -25.83 -11.40 1.79
N ARG A 511 -27.08 -11.23 1.37
CA ARG A 511 -28.26 -11.62 2.15
C ARG A 511 -28.62 -13.10 2.04
N ARG A 512 -28.25 -13.76 0.94
CA ARG A 512 -28.50 -15.19 0.72
C ARG A 512 -27.50 -16.08 1.48
N LEU A 513 -26.32 -15.55 1.80
CA LEU A 513 -25.28 -16.19 2.63
C LEU A 513 -25.47 -15.87 4.12
#